data_AF-A0A363SHM6-F1
#
_entry.id   AF-A0A363SHM6-F1
#
_cell.length_a   1.000
_cell.length_b   1.000
_cell.length_c   1.000
_cell.angle_alpha   90.00
_cell.angle_beta   90.00
_cell.angle_gamma   90.00
#
_symmetry.space_group_name_H-M   'P 1'
#
loop_
_entity.id
_entity.type
_entity.pdbx_description
1 polymer ?
#
loop_
_entity_poly.entity_id
_entity_poly.type
_entity_poly.pdbx_seq_one_letter_code
_entity_poly.pdbx_strand_id
1 'polypeptide(L)'
;MKSNLAYNLQYLEYIDFTLQDLRLTSVLWTISVKNFLIVGTSVIEALLYYVLRAKGLHRENHWQLLRKVVTNEFAVNTDTCKIENHFFQKLPEPIEEEMNFDSMLKKVETKKLLGNDEPLYKKLNYLRKLRNRVHLQLLEKNLDTDWHNFNHKELQLMKHALYAVFSSALFSPTVDELRPLGFLNVPEP
;
A
#
# COMPACT_ATOMS: atom_id res chain seq x y z
N MET A 1 7.96 -11.46 -10.43
CA MET A 1 8.10 -10.34 -9.47
C MET A 1 9.21 -9.37 -9.86
N LYS A 2 10.44 -9.83 -10.14
CA LYS A 2 11.58 -8.97 -10.51
C LYS A 2 11.33 -8.05 -11.72
N SER A 3 10.69 -8.56 -12.78
CA SER A 3 10.35 -7.76 -13.97
C SER A 3 9.39 -6.61 -13.64
N ASN A 4 8.30 -6.89 -12.92
CA ASN A 4 7.26 -5.89 -12.62
C ASN A 4 7.75 -4.78 -11.68
N LEU A 5 8.68 -5.07 -10.76
CA LEU A 5 9.25 -4.06 -9.87
C LEU A 5 10.16 -3.08 -10.62
N ALA A 6 11.02 -3.59 -11.52
CA ALA A 6 11.90 -2.75 -12.33
C ALA A 6 11.10 -1.79 -13.24
N TYR A 7 10.03 -2.29 -13.88
CA TYR A 7 9.14 -1.44 -14.67
C TYR A 7 8.46 -0.35 -13.84
N ASN A 8 7.99 -0.66 -12.62
CA ASN A 8 7.40 0.34 -11.74
C ASN A 8 8.42 1.41 -11.34
N LEU A 9 9.69 1.04 -11.11
CA LEU A 9 10.74 2.01 -10.79
C LEU A 9 11.09 2.91 -11.98
N GLN A 10 11.21 2.34 -13.18
CA GLN A 10 11.37 3.12 -14.43
C GLN A 10 10.20 4.07 -14.65
N TYR A 11 8.97 3.63 -14.35
CA TYR A 11 7.79 4.48 -14.45
C TYR A 11 7.79 5.61 -13.42
N LEU A 12 8.22 5.35 -12.19
CA LEU A 12 8.40 6.39 -11.17
C LEU A 12 9.45 7.42 -11.59
N GLU A 13 10.59 6.97 -12.12
CA GLU A 13 11.64 7.86 -12.66
C GLU A 13 11.11 8.71 -13.81
N TYR A 14 10.34 8.11 -14.74
CA TYR A 14 9.69 8.84 -15.83
C TYR A 14 8.72 9.92 -15.34
N ILE A 15 7.90 9.61 -14.31
CA ILE A 15 7.00 10.60 -13.72
C ILE A 15 7.81 11.73 -13.05
N ASP A 16 8.89 11.39 -12.35
CA ASP A 16 9.74 12.36 -11.69
C ASP A 16 10.39 13.32 -12.69
N PHE A 17 10.93 12.78 -13.77
CA PHE A 17 11.44 13.57 -14.91
C PHE A 17 10.37 14.50 -15.47
N THR A 18 9.15 13.97 -15.68
CA THR A 18 8.00 14.75 -16.17
C THR A 18 7.64 15.91 -15.23
N LEU A 19 7.72 15.70 -13.92
CA LEU A 19 7.42 16.72 -12.91
C LEU A 19 8.48 17.82 -12.81
N GLN A 20 9.74 17.52 -13.13
CA GLN A 20 10.87 18.44 -13.01
C GLN A 20 11.14 19.21 -14.31
N ASP A 21 11.11 18.51 -15.45
CA ASP A 21 11.65 19.02 -16.71
C ASP A 21 10.58 19.52 -17.68
N LEU A 22 9.31 19.13 -17.49
CA LEU A 22 8.20 19.61 -18.30
C LEU A 22 7.44 20.75 -17.61
N ARG A 23 7.08 21.77 -18.39
CA ARG A 23 6.16 22.83 -17.95
C ARG A 23 4.73 22.30 -17.95
N LEU A 24 4.34 21.65 -16.86
CA LEU A 24 3.00 21.13 -16.67
C LEU A 24 2.05 22.23 -16.18
N THR A 25 0.78 22.16 -16.62
CA THR A 25 -0.29 22.92 -15.96
C THR A 25 -0.47 22.38 -14.54
N SER A 26 -1.07 23.18 -13.65
CA SER A 26 -1.38 22.74 -12.28
C SER A 26 -2.16 21.41 -12.29
N VAL A 27 -3.11 21.26 -13.22
CA VAL A 27 -3.90 20.04 -13.47
C VAL A 27 -3.00 18.80 -13.71
N LEU A 28 -2.09 18.91 -14.67
CA LEU A 28 -1.20 17.83 -15.08
C LEU A 28 -0.12 17.51 -14.05
N TRP A 29 0.31 18.52 -13.28
CA TRP A 29 1.29 18.34 -12.23
C TRP A 29 0.71 17.50 -11.08
N THR A 30 -0.47 17.85 -10.56
CA THR A 30 -1.09 17.14 -9.42
C THR A 30 -1.47 15.70 -9.78
N ILE A 31 -1.97 15.44 -11.01
CA ILE A 31 -2.27 14.06 -11.44
C ILE A 31 -0.98 13.23 -11.56
N SER A 32 0.13 13.86 -11.96
CA SER A 32 1.43 13.19 -12.01
C SER A 32 1.94 12.85 -10.61
N VAL A 33 1.82 13.75 -9.64
CA VAL A 33 2.12 13.45 -8.22
C VAL A 33 1.23 12.36 -7.66
N LYS A 34 -0.07 12.41 -7.95
CA LYS A 34 -1.02 11.37 -7.57
C LYS A 34 -0.61 10.00 -8.12
N ASN A 35 -0.25 9.93 -9.41
CA ASN A 35 0.22 8.68 -10.03
C ASN A 35 1.51 8.18 -9.39
N PHE A 36 2.46 9.08 -9.11
CA PHE A 36 3.70 8.73 -8.41
C PHE A 36 3.41 8.09 -7.04
N LEU A 37 2.48 8.67 -6.27
CA LEU A 37 2.06 8.15 -4.97
C LEU A 37 1.36 6.78 -5.06
N ILE A 38 0.45 6.58 -6.01
CA ILE A 38 -0.23 5.29 -6.21
C ILE A 38 0.80 4.21 -6.53
N VAL A 39 1.67 4.46 -7.51
CA VAL A 39 2.67 3.46 -7.93
C VAL A 39 3.69 3.23 -6.83
N GLY A 40 4.18 4.28 -6.18
CA GLY A 40 5.13 4.19 -5.08
C GLY A 40 4.57 3.38 -3.89
N THR A 41 3.32 3.62 -3.52
CA THR A 41 2.67 2.82 -2.46
C THR A 41 2.47 1.37 -2.86
N SER A 42 2.10 1.07 -4.10
CA SER A 42 2.02 -0.32 -4.60
C SER A 42 3.38 -1.02 -4.65
N VAL A 43 4.46 -0.29 -4.95
CA VAL A 43 5.83 -0.81 -4.86
C VAL A 43 6.17 -1.21 -3.42
N ILE A 44 5.90 -0.33 -2.45
CA ILE A 44 6.14 -0.64 -1.03
C ILE A 44 5.29 -1.83 -0.59
N GLU A 45 4.00 -1.85 -0.93
CA GLU A 45 3.09 -2.94 -0.60
C GLU A 45 3.62 -4.30 -1.10
N ALA A 46 4.06 -4.36 -2.35
CA ALA A 46 4.65 -5.57 -2.93
C ALA A 46 5.95 -6.00 -2.25
N LEU A 47 6.81 -5.05 -1.87
CA LEU A 47 8.05 -5.32 -1.13
C LEU A 47 7.76 -5.89 0.26
N LEU A 48 6.83 -5.27 0.99
CA LEU A 48 6.45 -5.76 2.33
C LEU A 48 5.83 -7.16 2.26
N TYR A 49 4.97 -7.39 1.27
CA TYR A 49 4.39 -8.72 1.03
C TYR A 49 5.48 -9.76 0.81
N TYR A 50 6.43 -9.49 -0.10
CA TYR A 50 7.55 -10.38 -0.37
C TYR A 50 8.39 -10.68 0.87
N VAL A 51 8.69 -9.65 1.66
CA VAL A 51 9.50 -9.78 2.89
C VAL A 51 8.80 -10.61 3.95
N LEU A 52 7.50 -10.36 4.17
CA LEU A 52 6.70 -11.13 5.13
C LEU A 52 6.62 -12.59 4.71
N ARG A 53 6.43 -12.85 3.41
CA ARG A 53 6.42 -14.20 2.85
C ARG A 53 7.76 -14.90 3.02
N ALA A 54 8.86 -14.25 2.66
CA ALA A 54 10.21 -14.79 2.76
C ALA A 54 10.62 -15.14 4.22
N LYS A 55 10.06 -14.43 5.21
CA LYS A 55 10.30 -14.68 6.64
C LYS A 55 9.29 -15.66 7.28
N GLY A 56 8.36 -16.23 6.51
CA GLY A 56 7.29 -17.08 7.06
C GLY A 56 6.32 -16.32 7.99
N LEU A 57 6.24 -14.99 7.83
CA LEU A 57 5.38 -14.09 8.60
C LEU A 57 4.13 -13.70 7.80
N HIS A 58 3.76 -14.45 6.77
CA HIS A 58 2.48 -14.24 6.10
C HIS A 58 1.33 -14.70 7.02
N ARG A 59 0.08 -14.40 6.64
CA ARG A 59 -1.10 -14.88 7.35
C ARG A 59 -1.53 -16.20 6.72
N GLU A 60 -1.80 -17.20 7.53
CA GLU A 60 -2.30 -18.50 7.06
C GLU A 60 -3.79 -18.60 7.38
N ASN A 61 -4.57 -19.07 6.40
CA ASN A 61 -5.96 -19.42 6.60
C ASN A 61 -6.08 -20.94 6.80
N HIS A 62 -6.66 -21.31 7.93
CA HIS A 62 -6.91 -22.70 8.30
C HIS A 62 -8.34 -23.15 8.01
N TRP A 63 -9.21 -22.27 7.52
CA TRP A 63 -10.65 -22.51 7.45
C TRP A 63 -11.19 -22.20 6.05
N GLN A 64 -11.90 -23.16 5.47
CA GLN A 64 -12.62 -22.99 4.21
C GLN A 64 -14.12 -22.89 4.49
N LEU A 65 -14.77 -21.87 3.93
CA LEU A 65 -16.23 -21.77 3.99
C LEU A 65 -16.84 -22.91 3.18
N LEU A 66 -17.56 -23.80 3.84
CA LEU A 66 -18.20 -24.97 3.23
C LEU A 66 -19.63 -24.67 2.82
N ARG A 67 -20.37 -23.93 3.67
CA ARG A 67 -21.76 -23.60 3.39
C ARG A 67 -22.18 -22.31 4.07
N LYS A 68 -22.97 -21.51 3.35
CA LYS A 68 -23.73 -20.40 3.90
C LYS A 68 -25.21 -20.79 3.94
N VAL A 69 -25.84 -20.66 5.10
CA VAL A 69 -27.27 -20.89 5.30
C VAL A 69 -27.90 -19.57 5.73
N VAL A 70 -28.70 -19.00 4.84
CA VAL A 70 -29.45 -17.77 5.11
C VAL A 70 -30.91 -18.15 5.24
N THR A 71 -31.55 -17.76 6.33
CA THR A 71 -33.01 -17.90 6.46
C THR A 71 -33.71 -16.82 5.64
N ASN A 72 -34.95 -17.09 5.25
CA ASN A 72 -35.82 -16.01 4.79
C ASN A 72 -36.00 -14.97 5.90
N GLU A 73 -36.43 -13.77 5.51
CA GLU A 73 -36.79 -12.73 6.46
C GLU A 73 -38.02 -13.15 7.28
N PHE A 74 -37.98 -12.94 8.59
CA PHE A 74 -39.05 -13.24 9.53
C PHE A 74 -39.19 -12.12 10.56
N ALA A 75 -40.42 -11.86 11.00
CA ALA A 75 -40.68 -10.84 12.01
C ALA A 75 -40.34 -11.37 13.41
N VAL A 76 -39.53 -10.63 14.16
CA VAL A 76 -39.35 -10.82 15.60
C VAL A 76 -39.84 -9.55 16.27
N ASN A 77 -40.94 -9.67 17.03
CA ASN A 77 -41.69 -8.53 17.56
C ASN A 77 -42.19 -7.60 16.44
N THR A 78 -41.61 -6.40 16.29
CA THR A 78 -41.92 -5.39 15.27
C THR A 78 -40.90 -5.31 14.15
N ASP A 79 -39.76 -6.00 14.27
CA ASP A 79 -38.63 -5.84 13.37
C ASP A 79 -38.47 -7.06 12.45
N THR A 80 -38.08 -6.80 11.20
CA THR A 80 -37.77 -7.86 10.23
C THR A 80 -36.33 -8.33 10.42
N CYS A 81 -36.16 -9.59 10.77
CA CYS A 81 -34.87 -10.23 11.04
C CYS A 81 -34.57 -11.33 10.01
N LYS A 82 -33.30 -11.66 9.82
CA LYS A 82 -32.86 -12.88 9.14
C LYS A 82 -31.64 -13.45 9.84
N ILE A 83 -31.48 -14.78 9.79
CA ILE A 83 -30.33 -15.49 10.36
C ILE A 83 -29.40 -15.90 9.21
N GLU A 84 -28.11 -15.65 9.38
CA GLU A 84 -27.06 -16.00 8.43
C GLU A 84 -25.97 -16.82 9.12
N ASN A 85 -25.96 -18.12 8.86
CA ASN A 85 -24.99 -19.07 9.42
C ASN A 85 -23.91 -19.42 8.39
N HIS A 86 -22.66 -19.39 8.80
CA HIS A 86 -21.51 -19.78 7.99
C HIS A 86 -20.83 -21.01 8.59
N PHE A 87 -20.83 -22.11 7.84
CA PHE A 87 -20.17 -23.36 8.21
C PHE A 87 -18.78 -23.40 7.60
N PHE A 88 -17.75 -23.51 8.44
CA PHE A 88 -16.36 -23.62 8.00
C PHE A 88 -15.83 -25.02 8.27
N GLN A 89 -15.04 -25.53 7.33
CA GLN A 89 -14.25 -26.75 7.49
C GLN A 89 -12.79 -26.38 7.69
N LYS A 90 -12.11 -27.08 8.61
CA LYS A 90 -10.67 -26.91 8.79
C LYS A 90 -9.95 -27.52 7.58
N LEU A 91 -9.09 -26.74 6.95
CA LEU A 91 -8.26 -27.19 5.84
C LEU A 91 -7.21 -28.22 6.32
N PRO A 92 -6.91 -29.26 5.53
CA PRO A 92 -5.87 -30.23 5.87
C PRO A 92 -4.48 -29.58 5.90
N GLU A 93 -4.23 -28.62 5.02
CA GLU A 93 -3.03 -27.77 5.02
C GLU A 93 -3.44 -26.29 5.00
N PRO A 94 -2.80 -25.42 5.80
CA PRO A 94 -3.08 -23.99 5.78
C PRO A 94 -2.73 -23.39 4.41
N ILE A 95 -3.59 -22.50 3.91
CA ILE A 95 -3.32 -21.76 2.67
C ILE A 95 -2.85 -20.35 3.00
N GLU A 96 -1.96 -19.79 2.19
CA GLU A 96 -1.56 -18.38 2.34
C GLU A 96 -2.78 -17.48 2.16
N GLU A 97 -3.14 -16.71 3.18
CA GLU A 97 -4.19 -15.71 3.13
C GLU A 97 -3.61 -14.38 2.63
N GLU A 98 -4.30 -13.74 1.69
CA GLU A 98 -3.90 -12.42 1.20
C GLU A 98 -3.92 -11.41 2.36
N MET A 99 -2.81 -10.69 2.53
CA MET A 99 -2.70 -9.66 3.56
C MET A 99 -2.99 -8.29 2.94
N ASN A 100 -3.91 -7.53 3.54
CA ASN A 100 -4.08 -6.12 3.17
C ASN A 100 -2.89 -5.26 3.64
N PHE A 101 -2.66 -4.13 2.96
CA PHE A 101 -1.54 -3.24 3.25
C PHE A 101 -1.46 -2.76 4.72
N ASP A 102 -2.60 -2.49 5.36
CA ASP A 102 -2.65 -2.08 6.77
C ASP A 102 -2.10 -3.18 7.71
N SER A 103 -2.51 -4.42 7.48
CA SER A 103 -2.06 -5.58 8.25
C SER A 103 -0.57 -5.84 8.03
N MET A 104 -0.08 -5.66 6.80
CA MET A 104 1.34 -5.78 6.49
C MET A 104 2.17 -4.73 7.24
N LEU A 105 1.77 -3.45 7.21
CA LEU A 105 2.47 -2.38 7.93
C LEU A 105 2.54 -2.64 9.43
N LYS A 106 1.42 -3.00 10.07
CA LYS A 106 1.40 -3.34 11.50
C LYS A 106 2.37 -4.47 11.84
N LYS A 107 2.42 -5.51 11.00
CA LYS A 107 3.27 -6.68 11.23
C LYS A 107 4.75 -6.34 11.06
N VAL A 108 5.09 -5.59 10.01
CA VAL A 108 6.46 -5.10 9.74
C VAL A 108 6.94 -4.18 10.87
N GLU A 109 6.08 -3.28 11.37
CA GLU A 109 6.38 -2.39 12.49
C GLU A 109 6.58 -3.15 13.81
N THR A 110 5.68 -4.08 14.14
CA THR A 110 5.76 -4.89 15.36
C THR A 110 7.02 -5.74 15.39
N LYS A 111 7.43 -6.26 14.23
CA LYS A 111 8.64 -7.09 14.08
C LYS A 111 9.89 -6.26 13.74
N LYS A 112 9.78 -4.93 13.66
CA LYS A 112 10.85 -3.98 13.32
C LYS A 112 11.65 -4.38 12.08
N LEU A 113 10.96 -4.87 11.05
CA LEU A 113 11.62 -5.41 9.85
C LEU A 113 12.31 -4.36 8.99
N LEU A 114 11.90 -3.09 9.09
CA LEU A 114 12.58 -1.94 8.47
C LEU A 114 13.51 -1.22 9.45
N GLY A 115 13.85 -1.85 10.58
CA GLY A 115 14.63 -1.25 11.66
C GLY A 115 13.79 -0.48 12.68
N ASN A 116 14.47 0.27 13.55
CA ASN A 116 13.88 1.06 14.64
C ASN A 116 13.53 2.50 14.24
N ASP A 117 13.11 2.70 12.98
CA ASP A 117 12.72 4.00 12.44
C ASP A 117 11.22 4.25 12.63
N GLU A 118 10.83 4.72 13.82
CA GLU A 118 9.43 5.09 14.10
C GLU A 118 8.88 6.16 13.13
N PRO A 119 9.63 7.22 12.77
CA PRO A 119 9.22 8.14 11.72
C PRO A 119 8.83 7.44 10.42
N LEU A 120 9.63 6.50 9.91
CA LEU A 120 9.33 5.78 8.67
C LEU A 120 7.99 5.04 8.75
N TYR A 121 7.70 4.31 9.83
CA TYR A 121 6.42 3.62 9.97
C TYR A 121 5.23 4.59 9.96
N LYS A 122 5.36 5.77 10.59
CA LYS A 122 4.34 6.84 10.53
C LYS A 122 4.17 7.37 9.12
N LYS A 123 5.27 7.65 8.40
CA LYS A 123 5.28 8.11 6.99
C LYS A 123 4.55 7.09 6.10
N LEU A 124 4.86 5.80 6.23
CA LEU A 124 4.23 4.72 5.47
C LEU A 124 2.72 4.59 5.73
N ASN A 125 2.31 4.67 7.00
CA ASN A 125 0.88 4.60 7.34
C ASN A 125 0.10 5.82 6.82
N TYR A 126 0.72 7.02 6.83
CA TYR A 126 0.14 8.20 6.22
C TYR A 126 -0.03 8.02 4.70
N LEU A 127 1.01 7.59 3.99
CA LEU A 127 0.98 7.37 2.54
C LEU A 127 -0.06 6.30 2.15
N ARG A 128 -0.20 5.23 2.93
CA ARG A 128 -1.29 4.25 2.75
C ARG A 128 -2.67 4.89 2.84
N LYS A 129 -2.91 5.72 3.87
CA LYS A 129 -4.19 6.42 4.03
C LYS A 129 -4.47 7.35 2.86
N LEU A 130 -3.44 8.06 2.39
CA LEU A 130 -3.52 8.94 1.23
C LEU A 130 -3.88 8.17 -0.05
N ARG A 131 -3.24 7.02 -0.30
CA ARG A 131 -3.60 6.12 -1.42
C ARG A 131 -5.03 5.60 -1.31
N ASN A 132 -5.52 5.28 -0.12
CA ASN A 132 -6.89 4.81 0.05
C ASN A 132 -7.94 5.87 -0.31
N ARG A 133 -7.64 7.17 -0.12
CA ARG A 133 -8.50 8.26 -0.58
C ARG A 133 -8.56 8.35 -2.11
N VAL A 134 -7.42 8.12 -2.76
CA VAL A 134 -7.33 8.05 -4.23
C VAL A 134 -8.21 6.93 -4.83
N HIS A 135 -8.32 5.80 -4.14
CA HIS A 135 -9.11 4.64 -4.56
C HIS A 135 -10.59 4.71 -4.17
N LEU A 136 -11.08 5.85 -3.68
CA LEU A 136 -12.50 6.03 -3.41
C LEU A 136 -13.28 5.97 -4.72
N GLN A 137 -13.91 4.82 -4.96
CA GLN A 137 -15.14 4.69 -5.73
C GLN A 137 -16.00 5.93 -5.50
N LEU A 138 -16.42 6.57 -6.60
CA LEU A 138 -17.28 7.77 -6.63
C LEU A 138 -18.15 7.91 -5.38
N LEU A 139 -17.66 8.63 -4.38
CA LEU A 139 -18.51 9.12 -3.30
C LEU A 139 -19.27 10.29 -3.91
N GLU A 140 -20.54 10.07 -4.24
CA GLU A 140 -21.47 11.06 -4.82
C GLU A 140 -21.70 12.32 -3.95
N LYS A 141 -21.01 12.42 -2.79
CA LYS A 141 -21.00 13.59 -1.93
C LYS A 141 -19.58 13.88 -1.48
N ASN A 142 -18.87 14.74 -2.21
CA ASN A 142 -18.09 15.83 -1.64
C ASN A 142 -17.51 16.68 -2.79
N LEU A 143 -17.83 17.98 -2.77
CA LEU A 143 -17.21 19.01 -3.62
C LEU A 143 -15.74 19.27 -3.21
N ASP A 144 -15.22 18.51 -2.25
CA ASP A 144 -13.85 18.60 -1.77
C ASP A 144 -12.98 17.69 -2.65
N THR A 145 -12.51 18.23 -3.76
CA THR A 145 -11.62 17.49 -4.65
C THR A 145 -10.34 17.16 -3.89
N ASP A 146 -9.90 15.88 -3.90
CA ASP A 146 -8.61 15.43 -3.35
C ASP A 146 -7.38 16.15 -3.95
N TRP A 147 -7.62 17.07 -4.89
CA TRP A 147 -6.69 18.00 -5.51
C TRP A 147 -5.65 18.60 -4.57
N HIS A 148 -6.06 19.09 -3.40
CA HIS A 148 -5.16 19.77 -2.46
C HIS A 148 -4.23 18.83 -1.69
N ASN A 149 -4.55 17.52 -1.66
CA ASN A 149 -3.79 16.52 -0.93
C ASN A 149 -2.54 16.04 -1.70
N PHE A 150 -2.40 16.39 -2.98
CA PHE A 150 -1.25 16.00 -3.81
C PHE A 150 -0.42 17.23 -4.13
N ASN A 151 0.53 17.55 -3.26
CA ASN A 151 1.44 18.66 -3.45
C ASN A 151 2.90 18.19 -3.30
N HIS A 152 3.83 19.15 -3.32
CA HIS A 152 5.25 18.85 -3.34
C HIS A 152 5.68 18.12 -2.06
N LYS A 153 5.02 18.39 -0.93
CA LYS A 153 5.29 17.73 0.34
C LYS A 153 5.03 16.23 0.26
N GLU A 154 3.90 15.80 -0.29
CA GLU A 154 3.57 14.36 -0.39
C GLU A 154 4.45 13.66 -1.41
N LEU A 155 4.85 14.34 -2.49
CA LEU A 155 5.85 13.81 -3.43
C LEU A 155 7.18 13.52 -2.73
N GLN A 156 7.72 14.50 -2.00
CA GLN A 156 8.99 14.34 -1.27
C GLN A 156 8.88 13.27 -0.18
N LEU A 157 7.75 13.23 0.52
CA LEU A 157 7.46 12.19 1.52
C LEU A 157 7.49 10.79 0.91
N MET A 158 6.89 10.60 -0.27
CA MET A 158 6.88 9.33 -0.99
C MET A 158 8.29 8.94 -1.47
N LYS A 159 9.03 9.88 -2.06
CA LYS A 159 10.42 9.66 -2.48
C LYS A 159 11.29 9.20 -1.32
N HIS A 160 11.24 9.93 -0.22
CA HIS A 160 11.97 9.60 0.99
C HIS A 160 11.56 8.22 1.55
N ALA A 161 10.27 7.92 1.61
CA ALA A 161 9.79 6.62 2.09
C ALA A 161 10.26 5.45 1.19
N LEU A 162 10.22 5.61 -0.13
CA LEU A 162 10.75 4.60 -1.06
C LEU A 162 12.25 4.41 -0.85
N TYR A 163 13.02 5.50 -0.84
CA TYR A 163 14.46 5.45 -0.65
C TYR A 163 14.83 4.79 0.68
N ALA A 164 14.15 5.14 1.78
CA ALA A 164 14.35 4.54 3.09
C ALA A 164 14.03 3.04 3.11
N VAL A 165 12.96 2.60 2.43
CA VAL A 165 12.62 1.18 2.32
C VAL A 165 13.68 0.43 1.53
N PHE A 166 14.10 0.94 0.37
CA PHE A 166 15.11 0.29 -0.47
C PHE A 166 16.51 0.26 0.18
N SER A 167 16.89 1.32 0.89
CA SER A 167 18.17 1.42 1.61
C SER A 167 18.17 0.75 2.99
N SER A 168 17.02 0.26 3.45
CA SER A 168 16.92 -0.39 4.75
C SER A 168 17.82 -1.63 4.83
N ALA A 169 18.27 -1.94 6.05
CA ALA A 169 19.09 -3.13 6.34
C ALA A 169 18.45 -4.45 5.87
N LEU A 170 17.14 -4.44 5.64
CA LEU A 170 16.38 -5.55 5.08
C LEU A 170 16.92 -6.04 3.74
N PHE A 171 17.38 -5.13 2.88
CA PHE A 171 17.94 -5.45 1.57
C PHE A 171 19.46 -5.36 1.55
N SER A 172 20.05 -4.60 2.48
CA SER A 172 21.51 -4.37 2.55
C SER A 172 22.14 -4.07 1.17
N PRO A 173 21.59 -3.10 0.42
CA PRO A 173 22.00 -2.87 -0.96
C PRO A 173 23.41 -2.29 -1.03
N THR A 174 24.12 -2.61 -2.11
CA THR A 174 25.39 -1.97 -2.45
C THR A 174 25.17 -0.55 -2.98
N VAL A 175 26.23 0.26 -2.98
CA VAL A 175 26.20 1.63 -3.54
C VAL A 175 25.81 1.63 -5.02
N ASP A 176 26.27 0.63 -5.78
CA ASP A 176 25.93 0.49 -7.20
C ASP A 176 24.45 0.16 -7.42
N GLU A 177 23.85 -0.64 -6.54
CA GLU A 177 22.42 -0.97 -6.58
C GLU A 177 21.51 0.19 -6.17
N LEU A 178 22.01 1.12 -5.35
CA LEU A 178 21.29 2.34 -4.97
C LEU A 178 21.39 3.45 -6.03
N ARG A 179 22.40 3.43 -6.91
CA ARG A 179 22.63 4.48 -7.92
C ARG A 179 21.39 4.77 -8.78
N PRO A 180 20.67 3.77 -9.33
CA PRO A 180 19.46 4.02 -10.12
C PRO A 180 18.31 4.63 -9.31
N LEU A 181 18.36 4.56 -7.99
CA LEU A 181 17.34 5.14 -7.08
C LEU A 181 17.67 6.58 -6.67
N GLY A 182 18.70 7.19 -7.27
CA GLY A 182 19.14 8.55 -6.95
C GLY A 182 18.04 9.61 -7.05
N PHE A 183 17.07 9.44 -7.97
CA PHE A 183 15.93 10.34 -8.12
C PHE A 183 14.97 10.35 -6.91
N LEU A 184 15.04 9.31 -6.06
CA LEU A 184 14.30 9.19 -4.80
C LEU A 184 15.06 9.79 -3.60
N ASN A 185 16.38 10.01 -3.74
CA ASN A 185 17.21 10.54 -2.67
C ASN A 185 17.04 12.07 -2.59
N VAL A 186 16.14 12.49 -1.71
CA VAL A 186 15.76 13.88 -1.52
C VAL A 186 15.96 14.31 -0.06
N PRO A 187 16.19 15.60 0.21
CA PRO A 187 16.27 16.12 1.59
C PRO A 187 15.01 15.76 2.39
N GLU A 188 15.15 15.58 3.71
CA GLU A 188 13.98 15.34 4.55
C GLU A 188 13.00 16.54 4.48
N PRO A 189 11.69 16.27 4.28
CA PRO A 189 10.65 17.29 4.20
C PRO A 189 10.21 17.84 5.57
#